data_AF-A0A074VL79-F1
#
_entry.id   AF-A0A074VL79-F1
#
_cell.length_a   1.000
_cell.length_b   1.000
_cell.length_c   1.000
_cell.angle_alpha   90.00
_cell.angle_beta   90.00
_cell.angle_gamma   90.00
#
_symmetry.space_group_name_H-M   'P 1'
#
loop_
_entity.id
_entity.type
_entity.pdbx_description
1 polymer ?
#
loop_
_entity_poly.entity_id
_entity_poly.type
_entity_poly.pdbx_seq_one_letter_code
_entity_poly.pdbx_strand_id
1 'polypeptide(L)'
;PLLPSIVIPIPGLVSDIWESILKAVPKKKTSHMKKRHRQMAGKGLKDVTSLNKCSGCGRVKRAHYLCPHCVMSMSMLSGLLPG
;
A
#
# COMPACT_ATOMS: atom_id res chain seq x y z
N PRO A 1 36.28 18.56 -28.50
CA PRO A 1 35.86 18.11 -27.15
C PRO A 1 35.20 16.73 -27.24
N LEU A 2 36.00 15.71 -26.93
CA LEU A 2 35.75 14.29 -27.11
C LEU A 2 34.82 13.79 -26.01
N LEU A 3 33.65 13.25 -26.34
CA LEU A 3 32.87 12.44 -25.40
C LEU A 3 33.38 11.00 -25.53
N PRO A 4 33.89 10.37 -24.46
CA PRO A 4 34.32 8.99 -24.53
C PRO A 4 33.09 8.13 -24.76
N SER A 5 33.09 7.42 -25.88
CA SER A 5 32.18 6.32 -26.17
C SER A 5 32.16 5.38 -24.98
N ILE A 6 31.08 5.44 -24.19
CA ILE A 6 30.78 4.47 -23.15
C ILE A 6 30.42 3.17 -23.88
N VAL A 7 31.45 2.37 -24.19
CA VAL A 7 31.29 0.98 -24.62
C VAL A 7 30.95 0.20 -23.35
N ILE A 8 29.65 0.12 -23.05
CA ILE A 8 29.15 -0.83 -22.06
C ILE A 8 29.33 -2.22 -22.70
N PRO A 9 30.11 -3.15 -22.12
CA PRO A 9 30.10 -4.54 -22.56
C PRO A 9 28.79 -5.15 -22.06
N ILE A 10 27.71 -4.89 -22.81
CA ILE A 10 26.35 -5.36 -22.56
C ILE A 10 26.20 -6.91 -22.60
N PRO A 11 27.13 -7.77 -23.11
CA PRO A 11 26.85 -9.20 -23.14
C PRO A 11 26.79 -9.87 -21.76
N GLY A 12 27.71 -9.56 -20.85
CA GLY A 12 27.88 -10.31 -19.60
C GLY A 12 26.76 -10.06 -18.58
N LEU A 13 26.41 -8.79 -18.37
CA LEU A 13 25.37 -8.44 -17.40
C LEU A 13 23.99 -8.96 -17.84
N VAL A 14 23.71 -8.96 -19.14
CA VAL A 14 22.42 -9.41 -19.68
C VAL A 14 22.35 -10.94 -19.72
N SER A 15 23.45 -11.65 -20.01
CA SER A 15 23.50 -13.11 -19.96
C SER A 15 23.30 -13.65 -18.53
N ASP A 16 23.90 -13.01 -17.53
CA ASP A 16 23.80 -13.42 -16.12
C ASP A 16 22.38 -13.22 -15.57
N ILE A 17 21.71 -12.14 -15.99
CA ILE A 17 20.31 -11.88 -15.68
C ILE A 17 19.40 -12.93 -16.35
N TRP A 18 19.67 -13.30 -17.61
CA TRP A 18 18.91 -14.32 -18.33
C TRP A 18 19.06 -15.72 -17.72
N GLU A 19 20.27 -16.15 -17.36
CA GLU A 19 20.48 -17.43 -16.67
C GLU A 19 19.81 -17.47 -15.30
N SER A 20 19.88 -16.38 -14.54
CA SER A 20 19.24 -16.29 -13.21
C SER A 20 17.72 -16.38 -13.30
N ILE A 21 17.11 -15.72 -14.28
CA ILE A 21 15.66 -15.77 -14.50
C ILE A 21 15.21 -17.18 -14.92
N LEU A 22 15.96 -17.84 -15.81
CA LEU A 22 15.64 -19.21 -16.25
C LEU A 22 15.83 -20.25 -15.13
N LYS A 23 16.83 -20.09 -14.25
CA LYS A 23 17.03 -20.95 -13.07
C LYS A 23 16.02 -20.68 -11.96
N ALA A 24 15.54 -19.45 -11.80
CA ALA A 24 14.65 -19.04 -10.70
C ALA A 24 13.15 -19.27 -10.96
N VAL A 25 12.77 -20.18 -11.88
CA VAL A 25 11.37 -20.51 -12.15
C VAL A 25 10.82 -21.49 -11.10
N PRO A 26 9.60 -21.30 -10.59
CA PRO A 26 8.96 -22.27 -9.70
C PRO A 26 8.91 -23.66 -10.34
N LYS A 27 9.63 -24.63 -9.77
CA LYS A 27 9.74 -25.98 -10.34
C LYS A 27 8.40 -26.70 -10.43
N LYS A 28 7.46 -26.40 -9.51
CA LYS A 28 6.16 -27.07 -9.36
C LYS A 28 5.08 -26.09 -8.92
N LYS A 29 3.83 -26.34 -9.36
CA LYS A 29 2.64 -25.61 -8.90
C LYS A 29 2.41 -25.85 -7.41
N THR A 30 2.11 -24.79 -6.65
CA THR A 30 1.81 -24.91 -5.22
C THR A 30 0.48 -25.63 -4.99
N SER A 31 0.40 -26.50 -3.98
CA SER A 31 -0.86 -27.16 -3.59
C SER A 31 -1.88 -26.16 -3.05
N HIS A 32 -3.17 -26.54 -3.11
CA HIS A 32 -4.27 -25.71 -2.59
C HIS A 32 -4.06 -25.34 -1.11
N MET A 33 -3.65 -26.30 -0.29
CA MET A 33 -3.32 -26.10 1.12
C MET A 33 -2.23 -25.04 1.32
N LYS A 34 -1.08 -25.16 0.65
CA LYS A 34 0.03 -24.20 0.76
C LYS A 34 -0.37 -22.80 0.30
N LYS A 35 -1.20 -22.69 -0.73
CA LYS A 35 -1.77 -21.41 -1.19
C LYS A 35 -2.67 -20.79 -0.12
N ARG A 36 -3.60 -21.56 0.45
CA ARG A 36 -4.55 -21.11 1.46
C ARG A 36 -3.84 -20.65 2.74
N HIS A 37 -2.88 -21.42 3.25
CA HIS A 37 -2.12 -21.03 4.45
C HIS A 37 -1.36 -19.72 4.22
N ARG A 38 -0.69 -19.56 3.07
CA ARG A 38 0.02 -18.31 2.77
C ARG A 38 -0.92 -17.11 2.66
N GLN A 39 -2.14 -17.30 2.15
CA GLN A 39 -3.08 -16.20 1.89
C GLN A 39 -3.93 -15.84 3.11
N MET A 40 -4.35 -16.82 3.90
CA MET A 40 -5.38 -16.63 4.93
C MET A 40 -4.86 -16.76 6.36
N ALA A 41 -3.75 -17.46 6.59
CA ALA A 41 -3.24 -17.64 7.96
C ALA A 41 -2.75 -16.28 8.49
N GLY A 42 -3.42 -15.74 9.51
CA GLY A 42 -3.05 -14.49 10.18
C GLY A 42 -3.24 -13.21 9.35
N LYS A 43 -3.80 -13.30 8.14
CA LYS A 43 -4.02 -12.16 7.22
C LYS A 43 -5.49 -11.72 7.16
N GLY A 44 -6.30 -12.13 8.13
CA GLY A 44 -7.69 -11.69 8.24
C GLY A 44 -7.77 -10.17 8.48
N LEU A 45 -8.82 -9.55 7.94
CA LEU A 45 -9.14 -8.16 8.25
C LEU A 45 -9.42 -8.07 9.76
N LYS A 46 -8.68 -7.23 10.47
CA LYS A 46 -8.88 -7.02 11.90
C LYS A 46 -10.04 -6.07 12.11
N ASP A 47 -10.97 -6.45 12.98
CA ASP A 47 -12.08 -5.59 13.36
C ASP A 47 -11.58 -4.37 14.16
N VAL A 48 -12.07 -3.19 13.79
CA VAL A 48 -11.74 -1.94 14.47
C VAL A 48 -12.74 -1.72 15.61
N THR A 49 -12.36 -2.07 16.83
CA THR A 49 -13.20 -1.91 18.03
C THR A 49 -13.21 -0.48 18.58
N SER A 50 -12.28 0.37 18.14
CA SER A 50 -12.08 1.73 18.63
C SER A 50 -13.05 2.74 17.97
N LEU A 51 -14.36 2.51 18.08
CA LEU A 51 -15.40 3.36 17.49
C LEU A 51 -16.27 3.97 18.59
N ASN A 52 -16.35 5.31 18.63
CA ASN A 52 -17.14 6.07 19.60
C ASN A 52 -18.14 6.99 18.87
N LYS A 53 -19.21 7.41 19.55
CA LYS A 53 -20.13 8.42 18.99
C LYS A 53 -19.54 9.83 19.12
N CYS A 54 -19.79 10.67 18.13
CA CYS A 54 -19.39 12.08 18.17
C CYS A 54 -20.39 12.90 19.00
N SER A 55 -19.91 13.69 19.96
CA SER A 55 -20.75 14.53 20.81
C SER A 55 -21.44 15.69 20.07
N GLY A 56 -20.91 16.12 18.91
CA GLY A 56 -21.49 17.22 18.13
C GLY A 56 -22.53 16.79 17.11
N CYS A 57 -22.25 15.75 16.32
CA CYS A 57 -23.13 15.31 15.22
C CYS A 57 -23.78 13.94 15.41
N GLY A 58 -23.49 13.24 16.52
CA GLY A 58 -24.05 11.92 16.82
C GLY A 58 -23.53 10.75 15.96
N ARG A 59 -22.76 11.00 14.90
CA ARG A 59 -22.19 9.97 14.01
C ARG A 59 -21.06 9.19 14.67
N VAL A 60 -20.81 7.98 14.16
CA VAL A 60 -19.69 7.14 14.58
C VAL A 60 -18.37 7.77 14.12
N LYS A 61 -17.40 7.86 15.03
CA LYS A 61 -16.03 8.31 14.78
C LYS A 61 -15.03 7.31 15.36
N ARG A 62 -13.78 7.36 14.90
CA ARG A 62 -12.68 6.64 15.56
C ARG A 62 -12.41 7.24 16.94
N ALA A 63 -12.14 6.39 17.92
CA ALA A 63 -11.70 6.81 19.25
C ALA A 63 -10.40 7.62 19.13
N HIS A 64 -10.27 8.70 19.89
CA HIS A 64 -9.11 9.61 19.88
C HIS A 64 -8.90 10.45 18.60
N TYR A 65 -9.87 10.47 17.67
CA TYR A 65 -9.86 11.37 16.51
C TYR A 65 -10.99 12.41 16.59
N LEU A 66 -10.76 13.57 15.96
CA LEU A 66 -11.83 14.54 15.68
C LEU A 66 -12.81 13.96 14.65
N CYS A 67 -14.07 14.37 14.72
CA CYS A 67 -15.07 13.89 13.76
C CYS A 67 -14.84 14.55 12.40
N PRO A 68 -14.65 13.77 11.31
CA PRO A 68 -14.40 14.33 9.98
C PRO A 68 -15.59 15.17 9.48
N HIS A 69 -16.82 14.80 9.85
CA HIS A 69 -18.01 15.55 9.46
C HIS A 69 -18.09 16.93 10.12
N CYS A 70 -17.82 17.01 11.44
CA CYS A 70 -17.84 18.30 12.14
C CYS A 70 -16.74 19.22 11.63
N VAL A 71 -15.53 18.69 11.40
CA VAL A 71 -14.41 19.48 10.87
C VAL A 71 -14.71 19.99 9.46
N MET A 72 -15.27 19.14 8.60
CA MET A 72 -15.64 19.53 7.24
C MET A 72 -16.67 20.67 7.24
N SER A 73 -17.73 20.55 8.04
CA SER A 73 -18.74 21.62 8.17
C SER A 73 -18.15 22.94 8.67
N MET A 74 -17.24 22.89 9.65
CA MET A 74 -16.56 24.09 10.16
C MET A 74 -15.62 24.69 9.10
N SER A 75 -14.82 23.86 8.43
CA SER A 75 -13.87 24.32 7.41
C SER A 75 -14.55 24.93 6.18
N MET A 76 -15.71 24.39 5.80
CA MET A 76 -16.51 24.90 4.69
C MET A 76 -17.19 26.23 5.04
N LEU A 77 -17.57 26.43 6.31
CA LEU A 77 -18.03 27.74 6.81
C LEU A 77 -16.89 28.76 6.86
N SER A 78 -15.68 28.37 7.29
CA SER A 78 -14.53 29.28 7.35
C SER A 78 -13.98 29.68 5.98
N GLY A 79 -14.28 28.93 4.92
CA GLY A 79 -13.95 29.30 3.54
C GLY A 79 -14.91 30.33 2.92
N LEU A 80 -16.02 30.67 3.59
CA LEU A 80 -17.02 31.66 3.15
C LEU A 80 -16.98 32.97 3.95
N LEU A 81 -16.08 33.10 4.92
CA LEU A 81 -15.83 34.35 5.64
C LEU A 81 -14.50 34.93 5.17
N PRO A 82 -14.49 35.82 4.15
CA PRO A 82 -13.40 36.78 4.04
C PRO A 82 -13.53 37.73 5.24
N GLY A 83 -12.64 37.53 6.22
CA GLY A 83 -12.24 38.56 7.16
C GLY A 83 -10.86 39.04 6.76
#